data_AF-A0A961GSU9-F1
#
_entry.id   AF-A0A961GSU9-F1
#
_cell.length_a   1.000
_cell.length_b   1.000
_cell.length_c   1.000
_cell.angle_alpha   90.00
_cell.angle_beta   90.00
_cell.angle_gamma   90.00
#
_symmetry.space_group_name_H-M   'P 1'
#
loop_
_entity.id
_entity.type
_entity.pdbx_description
1 polymer ?
#
loop_
_entity_poly.entity_id
_entity_poly.type
_entity_poly.pdbx_seq_one_letter_code
_entity_poly.pdbx_strand_id
1 'polypeptide(L)'
;DPAPWHPPVLGAVLAAAFATKETSYIVVAVLGLYLGFLVALELLDRRRNRPSADGGVYAALVAPGRRALLWGLAAFVFTFAVLFSVGFTDLGGIWDGAVEGLRYWMSQQPVNRGSQPWPYYLAILVGYELPILVLAGGGVVVALRRSDPARGLIVWTAFAYLVIYSWASERFPWLVVHPLVPIILLAGLGAQALWEAARRRRVPRPIFLVGAAALVAVLFAISVPVVYREPTNPRQLLVAVQTSPELLEVRERLESLYAAAPEGRPPVVVIDTSDSATWPWAWYLREWPVEWRDLAAEPAAATGADVVLSLAANVDRLPVPPGGWEVEPYEHRVWWLPAWGTGGAGDWLGWLTRRETFGDVGALDAVELRAPQGW
;
A
#
# COMPACT_ATOMS: atom_id res chain seq x y z
N ASP A 1 -23.97 24.92 7.12
CA ASP A 1 -23.12 25.50 8.18
C ASP A 1 -22.56 24.43 9.11
N PRO A 2 -21.37 24.65 9.69
CA PRO A 2 -20.78 23.76 10.68
C PRO A 2 -21.70 23.61 11.90
N ALA A 3 -22.07 22.37 12.24
CA ALA A 3 -22.96 22.08 13.35
C ALA A 3 -22.18 21.76 14.65
N PRO A 4 -22.78 21.99 15.84
CA PRO A 4 -22.14 21.69 17.13
C PRO A 4 -21.71 20.24 17.34
N TRP A 5 -22.30 19.29 16.61
CA TRP A 5 -21.95 17.86 16.69
C TRP A 5 -20.80 17.47 15.76
N HIS A 6 -20.38 18.32 14.82
CA HIS A 6 -19.26 18.02 13.93
C HIS A 6 -17.94 17.83 14.69
N PRO A 7 -17.51 18.72 15.62
CA PRO A 7 -16.21 18.54 16.27
C PRO A 7 -16.09 17.25 17.11
N PRO A 8 -17.09 16.85 17.94
CA PRO A 8 -17.08 15.55 18.62
C PRO A 8 -16.87 14.35 17.68
N VAL A 9 -17.62 14.31 16.57
CA VAL A 9 -17.51 13.23 15.58
C VAL A 9 -16.13 13.23 14.92
N LEU A 10 -15.65 14.40 14.47
CA LEU A 10 -14.33 14.52 13.86
C LEU A 10 -13.20 14.14 14.82
N GLY A 11 -13.30 14.51 16.10
CA GLY A 11 -12.35 14.13 17.13
C GLY A 11 -12.27 12.60 17.31
N ALA A 12 -13.41 11.94 17.46
CA ALA A 12 -13.45 10.48 17.60
C ALA A 12 -12.94 9.76 16.34
N VAL A 13 -13.35 10.20 15.14
CA VAL A 13 -12.90 9.62 13.88
C VAL A 13 -11.39 9.81 13.69
N LEU A 14 -10.86 10.98 14.05
CA LEU A 14 -9.43 11.24 13.95
C LEU A 14 -8.63 10.34 14.91
N ALA A 15 -9.10 10.16 16.14
CA ALA A 15 -8.47 9.24 17.08
C ALA A 15 -8.49 7.79 16.58
N ALA A 16 -9.62 7.35 16.01
CA ALA A 16 -9.73 6.03 15.40
C ALA A 16 -8.78 5.86 14.21
N ALA A 17 -8.56 6.91 13.41
CA ALA A 17 -7.61 6.88 12.30
C ALA A 17 -6.16 6.66 12.79
N PHE A 18 -5.74 7.29 13.89
CA PHE A 18 -4.42 7.04 14.49
C PHE A 18 -4.25 5.60 14.95
N ALA A 19 -5.31 4.98 15.49
CA ALA A 19 -5.28 3.60 15.95
C ALA A 19 -5.31 2.57 14.80
N THR A 20 -5.83 2.93 13.63
CA THR A 20 -5.92 2.01 12.48
C THR A 20 -4.70 2.04 11.58
N LYS A 21 -4.10 3.22 11.36
CA LYS A 21 -2.98 3.37 10.44
C LYS A 21 -1.97 4.43 10.84
N GLU A 22 -0.70 4.05 10.76
CA GLU A 22 0.47 4.91 10.92
C GLU A 22 0.52 6.06 9.89
N THR A 23 -0.07 5.90 8.70
CA THR A 23 -0.13 6.97 7.70
C THR A 23 -1.03 8.14 8.12
N SER A 24 -1.82 8.01 9.18
CA SER A 24 -2.63 9.08 9.76
C SER A 24 -1.79 10.28 10.21
N TYR A 25 -0.52 10.08 10.63
CA TYR A 25 0.40 11.18 10.92
C TYR A 25 0.59 12.10 9.70
N ILE A 26 0.77 11.50 8.52
CA ILE A 26 0.95 12.22 7.26
C ILE A 26 -0.36 12.91 6.88
N VAL A 27 -1.49 12.23 7.00
CA VAL A 27 -2.81 12.81 6.70
C VAL A 27 -3.07 14.06 7.54
N VAL A 28 -2.86 13.98 8.86
CA VAL A 28 -3.05 15.13 9.76
C VAL A 28 -2.09 16.26 9.44
N ALA A 29 -0.82 15.95 9.15
CA ALA A 29 0.16 16.96 8.76
C ALA A 29 -0.25 17.67 7.46
N VAL A 30 -0.63 16.92 6.42
CA VAL A 30 -1.02 17.48 5.11
C VAL A 30 -2.28 18.32 5.22
N LEU A 31 -3.33 17.81 5.89
CA LEU A 31 -4.58 18.57 6.09
C LEU A 31 -4.35 19.78 6.99
N GLY A 32 -3.59 19.62 8.07
CA GLY A 32 -3.27 20.67 9.02
C GLY A 32 -2.47 21.82 8.40
N LEU A 33 -1.48 21.52 7.56
CA LEU A 33 -0.71 22.54 6.83
C LEU A 33 -1.61 23.35 5.88
N TYR A 34 -2.53 22.68 5.18
CA TYR A 34 -3.46 23.37 4.29
C TYR A 34 -4.43 24.28 5.05
N LEU A 35 -5.10 23.74 6.08
CA LEU A 35 -6.03 24.51 6.90
C LEU A 35 -5.33 25.66 7.63
N GLY A 36 -4.14 25.40 8.18
CA GLY A 36 -3.30 26.41 8.82
C GLY A 36 -2.89 27.53 7.88
N PHE A 37 -2.52 27.19 6.63
CA PHE A 37 -2.21 28.18 5.60
C PHE A 37 -3.42 29.05 5.26
N LEU A 38 -4.61 28.46 5.06
CA LEU A 38 -5.83 29.23 4.78
C LEU A 38 -6.24 30.13 5.96
N VAL A 39 -6.14 29.62 7.20
CA VAL A 39 -6.38 30.43 8.40
C VAL A 39 -5.38 31.58 8.49
N ALA A 40 -4.10 31.34 8.22
CA ALA A 40 -3.08 32.38 8.24
C ALA A 40 -3.36 33.48 7.19
N LEU A 41 -3.73 33.10 5.96
CA LEU A 41 -4.14 34.05 4.93
C LEU A 41 -5.35 34.88 5.36
N GLU A 42 -6.39 34.23 5.89
CA GLU A 42 -7.60 34.93 6.36
C GLU A 42 -7.29 35.92 7.49
N LEU A 43 -6.45 35.52 8.46
CA LEU A 43 -6.03 36.41 9.55
C LEU A 43 -5.17 37.57 9.04
N LEU A 44 -4.32 37.36 8.03
CA LEU A 44 -3.53 38.42 7.41
C LEU A 44 -4.42 39.42 6.63
N ASP A 45 -5.41 38.93 5.89
CA ASP A 45 -6.35 39.79 5.17
C ASP A 45 -7.22 40.62 6.13
N ARG A 46 -7.68 40.02 7.24
CA ARG A 46 -8.35 40.74 8.33
C ARG A 46 -7.46 41.85 8.92
N ARG A 47 -6.18 41.56 9.18
CA ARG A 47 -5.21 42.57 9.67
C ARG A 47 -4.98 43.70 8.67
N ARG A 48 -5.10 43.43 7.37
CA ARG A 48 -4.91 44.40 6.29
C ARG A 48 -6.19 45.14 5.91
N ASN A 49 -7.29 44.96 6.65
CA ASN A 49 -8.62 45.50 6.33
C ASN A 49 -9.07 45.18 4.90
N ARG A 50 -8.63 44.03 4.36
CA ARG A 50 -9.13 43.56 3.07
C ARG A 50 -10.49 42.91 3.27
N PRO A 51 -11.42 43.05 2.32
CA PRO A 51 -12.67 42.32 2.37
C PRO A 51 -12.34 40.82 2.39
N SER A 52 -12.62 40.17 3.52
CA SER A 52 -12.59 38.71 3.61
C SER A 52 -13.74 38.17 2.78
N ALA A 53 -13.51 37.08 2.04
CA ALA A 53 -14.62 36.34 1.46
C ALA A 53 -15.61 35.94 2.59
N ASP A 54 -16.91 36.08 2.34
CA ASP A 54 -17.94 35.60 3.26
C ASP A 54 -17.75 34.09 3.47
N GLY A 55 -17.72 33.63 4.73
CA GLY A 55 -17.56 32.21 5.07
C GLY A 55 -16.12 31.69 5.07
N GLY A 56 -15.15 32.50 5.53
CA GLY A 56 -13.74 32.09 5.68
C GLY A 56 -13.54 30.82 6.52
N VAL A 57 -12.44 30.09 6.26
CA VAL A 57 -12.11 28.81 6.91
C VAL A 57 -11.95 28.97 8.43
N TYR A 58 -11.31 30.04 8.88
CA TYR A 58 -11.19 30.33 10.32
C TYR A 58 -12.57 30.52 10.95
N ALA A 59 -13.44 31.29 10.31
CA ALA A 59 -14.81 31.49 10.78
C ALA A 59 -15.58 30.17 10.85
N ALA A 60 -15.45 29.30 9.84
CA ALA A 60 -16.07 27.99 9.82
C ALA A 60 -15.56 27.05 10.93
N LEU A 61 -14.26 27.08 11.25
CA LEU A 61 -13.68 26.28 12.33
C LEU A 61 -14.19 26.68 13.71
N VAL A 62 -14.44 27.97 13.95
CA VAL A 62 -14.93 28.47 15.25
C VAL A 62 -16.47 28.53 15.35
N ALA A 63 -17.18 28.47 14.22
CA ALA A 63 -18.64 28.56 14.15
C ALA A 63 -19.41 27.58 15.08
N PRO A 64 -18.98 26.31 15.26
CA PRO A 64 -19.64 25.39 16.21
C PRO A 64 -19.61 25.85 17.67
N GLY A 65 -18.73 26.79 18.01
CA GLY A 65 -18.57 27.35 19.35
C GLY A 65 -17.59 26.58 20.23
N ARG A 66 -17.08 27.27 21.27
CA ARG A 66 -16.03 26.75 22.17
C ARG A 66 -16.41 25.43 22.84
N ARG A 67 -17.69 25.29 23.26
CA ARG A 67 -18.18 24.06 23.91
C ARG A 67 -18.09 22.85 22.97
N ALA A 68 -18.51 23.00 21.73
CA ALA A 68 -18.43 21.93 20.73
C ALA A 68 -16.97 21.53 20.46
N LEU A 69 -16.06 22.49 20.33
CA LEU A 69 -14.64 22.23 20.13
C LEU A 69 -14.00 21.48 21.32
N LEU A 70 -14.36 21.85 22.56
CA LEU A 70 -13.91 21.13 23.75
C LEU A 70 -14.44 19.69 23.78
N TRP A 71 -15.70 19.48 23.40
CA TRP A 71 -16.24 18.12 23.24
C TRP A 71 -15.55 17.35 22.10
N GLY A 72 -15.11 18.03 21.05
CA GLY A 72 -14.23 17.48 20.00
C GLY A 72 -12.92 16.93 20.56
N LEU A 73 -12.23 17.75 21.34
CA LEU A 73 -10.99 17.34 22.00
C LEU A 73 -11.23 16.20 23.00
N ALA A 74 -12.30 16.29 23.81
CA ALA A 74 -12.65 15.24 24.76
C ALA A 74 -12.95 13.92 24.05
N ALA A 75 -13.71 13.95 22.94
CA ALA A 75 -13.99 12.77 22.13
C ALA A 75 -12.70 12.17 21.54
N PHE A 76 -11.80 13.00 21.01
CA PHE A 76 -10.49 12.54 20.54
C PHE A 76 -9.70 11.85 21.65
N VAL A 77 -9.50 12.53 22.79
CA VAL A 77 -8.71 12.00 23.92
C VAL A 77 -9.32 10.71 24.46
N PHE A 78 -10.65 10.67 24.63
CA PHE A 78 -11.34 9.49 25.12
C PHE A 78 -11.21 8.32 24.14
N THR A 79 -11.52 8.50 22.86
CA THR A 79 -11.42 7.44 21.86
C THR A 79 -9.97 6.96 21.70
N PHE A 80 -9.00 7.88 21.68
CA PHE A 80 -7.58 7.54 21.62
C PHE A 80 -7.18 6.70 22.84
N ALA A 81 -7.54 7.15 24.04
CA ALA A 81 -7.22 6.43 25.27
C ALA A 81 -7.84 5.03 25.29
N VAL A 82 -9.14 4.89 24.94
CA VAL A 82 -9.82 3.59 24.88
C VAL A 82 -9.12 2.65 23.91
N LEU A 83 -8.81 3.09 22.70
CA LEU A 83 -8.24 2.23 21.66
C LEU A 83 -6.80 1.82 21.98
N PHE A 84 -5.96 2.78 22.35
CA PHE A 84 -4.55 2.51 22.60
C PHE A 84 -4.28 1.83 23.94
N SER A 85 -5.18 1.94 24.92
CA SER A 85 -5.07 1.20 26.18
C SER A 85 -5.77 -0.16 26.19
N VAL A 86 -6.24 -0.63 25.03
CA VAL A 86 -7.00 -1.88 24.88
C VAL A 86 -8.21 -1.91 25.84
N GLY A 87 -9.00 -0.84 25.83
CA GLY A 87 -10.15 -0.71 26.73
C GLY A 87 -9.76 -0.50 28.20
N PHE A 88 -8.65 0.20 28.45
CA PHE A 88 -8.07 0.50 29.76
C PHE A 88 -7.47 -0.70 30.50
N THR A 89 -7.21 -1.81 29.82
CA THR A 89 -6.49 -2.95 30.41
C THR A 89 -4.98 -2.73 30.46
N ASP A 90 -4.44 -1.88 29.59
CA ASP A 90 -3.03 -1.48 29.58
C ASP A 90 -2.89 0.03 29.38
N LEU A 91 -2.73 0.79 30.47
CA LEU A 91 -2.61 2.25 30.39
C LEU A 91 -1.29 2.70 29.72
N GLY A 92 -0.27 1.84 29.65
CA GLY A 92 1.00 2.12 28.97
C GLY A 92 0.81 2.38 27.48
N GLY A 93 -0.13 1.65 26.86
CA GLY A 93 -0.42 1.77 25.44
C GLY A 93 -0.82 3.18 24.98
N ILE A 94 -1.34 4.04 25.87
CA ILE A 94 -1.62 5.46 25.55
C ILE A 94 -0.32 6.20 25.20
N TRP A 95 0.74 5.99 25.98
CA TRP A 95 2.05 6.57 25.70
C TRP A 95 2.68 5.94 24.45
N ASP A 96 2.55 4.62 24.31
CA ASP A 96 3.11 3.91 23.16
C ASP A 96 2.48 4.41 21.85
N GLY A 97 1.16 4.60 21.84
CA GLY A 97 0.45 5.17 20.71
C GLY A 97 0.84 6.61 20.40
N ALA A 98 1.00 7.45 21.43
CA ALA A 98 1.25 8.88 21.26
C ALA A 98 2.71 9.20 20.90
N VAL A 99 3.65 8.39 21.37
CA VAL A 99 5.09 8.70 21.32
C VAL A 99 5.90 7.56 20.72
N GLU A 100 5.83 6.35 21.27
CA GLU A 100 6.72 5.26 20.84
C GLU A 100 6.43 4.81 19.40
N GLY A 101 5.18 4.78 18.97
CA GLY A 101 4.81 4.47 17.59
C GLY A 101 5.43 5.45 16.59
N LEU A 102 5.47 6.75 16.92
CA LEU A 102 6.12 7.75 16.08
C LEU A 102 7.66 7.63 16.14
N ARG A 103 8.24 7.38 17.31
CA ARG A 103 9.69 7.14 17.46
C ARG A 103 10.13 5.92 16.65
N TYR A 104 9.37 4.84 16.73
CA TYR A 104 9.59 3.63 15.96
C TYR A 104 9.50 3.94 14.47
N TRP A 105 8.42 4.56 13.98
CA TRP A 105 8.29 4.93 12.57
C TRP A 105 9.45 5.79 12.06
N MET A 106 9.92 6.76 12.86
CA MET A 106 11.09 7.57 12.54
C MET A 106 12.38 6.74 12.46
N SER A 107 12.54 5.76 13.35
CA SER A 107 13.70 4.84 13.34
C SER A 107 13.76 3.93 12.11
N GLN A 108 12.63 3.74 11.41
CA GLN A 108 12.56 2.91 10.20
C GLN A 108 12.99 3.66 8.93
N GLN A 109 13.07 5.00 8.95
CA GLN A 109 13.44 5.77 7.76
C GLN A 109 14.84 5.43 7.21
N PRO A 110 15.89 5.22 8.04
CA PRO A 110 17.21 4.81 7.57
C PRO A 110 17.25 3.39 6.96
N VAL A 111 16.31 2.51 7.32
CA VAL A 111 16.24 1.12 6.83
C VAL A 111 15.80 1.07 5.35
N ASN A 112 15.05 2.09 4.90
CA ASN A 112 14.62 2.22 3.49
C ASN A 112 13.88 0.99 2.96
N ARG A 113 12.84 0.58 3.71
CA ARG A 113 12.01 -0.57 3.38
C ARG A 113 11.32 -0.39 2.01
N GLY A 114 11.39 -1.43 1.18
CA GLY A 114 10.91 -1.42 -0.20
C GLY A 114 11.94 -0.93 -1.21
N SER A 115 12.90 -0.10 -0.79
CA SER A 115 14.11 0.28 -1.55
C SER A 115 13.90 0.79 -2.99
N GLN A 116 12.71 1.29 -3.30
CA GLN A 116 12.39 1.88 -4.60
C GLN A 116 12.92 3.33 -4.69
N PRO A 117 13.24 3.87 -5.86
CA PRO A 117 13.71 5.26 -5.99
C PRO A 117 12.54 6.26 -6.01
N TRP A 118 12.85 7.57 -5.95
CA TRP A 118 11.83 8.64 -5.91
C TRP A 118 10.81 8.65 -7.09
N PRO A 119 11.14 8.27 -8.34
CA PRO A 119 10.17 8.30 -9.45
C PRO A 119 9.23 7.09 -9.44
N TYR A 120 9.35 6.17 -8.49
CA TYR A 120 8.57 4.93 -8.43
C TYR A 120 7.05 5.17 -8.53
N TYR A 121 6.49 6.08 -7.73
CA TYR A 121 5.06 6.37 -7.78
C TYR A 121 4.63 7.06 -9.07
N LEU A 122 5.51 7.86 -9.69
CA LEU A 122 5.23 8.43 -11.01
C LEU A 122 5.16 7.33 -12.07
N ALA A 123 6.07 6.35 -12.03
CA ALA A 123 6.04 5.22 -12.94
C ALA A 123 4.78 4.35 -12.75
N ILE A 124 4.33 4.15 -11.51
CA ILE A 124 3.04 3.48 -11.24
C ILE A 124 1.88 4.30 -11.83
N LEU A 125 1.79 5.59 -11.49
CA LEU A 125 0.68 6.43 -11.96
C LEU A 125 0.65 6.52 -13.49
N VAL A 126 1.79 6.68 -14.15
CA VAL A 126 1.88 6.69 -15.62
C VAL A 126 1.60 5.31 -16.20
N GLY A 127 2.09 4.24 -15.56
CA GLY A 127 1.95 2.88 -16.07
C GLY A 127 0.57 2.27 -15.90
N TYR A 128 -0.20 2.69 -14.91
CA TYR A 128 -1.50 2.09 -14.60
C TYR A 128 -2.66 3.09 -14.71
N GLU A 129 -2.41 4.38 -14.54
CA GLU A 129 -3.45 5.40 -14.35
C GLU A 129 -3.37 6.54 -15.39
N LEU A 130 -2.70 6.33 -16.52
CA LEU A 130 -2.49 7.39 -17.53
C LEU A 130 -3.78 8.10 -17.97
N PRO A 131 -4.90 7.41 -18.27
CA PRO A 131 -6.14 8.10 -18.63
C PRO A 131 -6.69 8.98 -17.49
N ILE A 132 -6.52 8.53 -16.24
CA ILE A 132 -6.89 9.30 -15.04
C ILE A 132 -5.99 10.52 -14.91
N LEU A 133 -4.67 10.40 -15.11
CA LEU A 133 -3.74 11.52 -15.07
C LEU A 133 -4.07 12.60 -16.12
N VAL A 134 -4.43 12.20 -17.34
CA VAL A 134 -4.82 13.13 -18.41
C VAL A 134 -6.06 13.93 -18.01
N LEU A 135 -7.09 13.26 -17.49
CA LEU A 135 -8.29 13.93 -16.99
C LEU A 135 -7.99 14.81 -15.78
N ALA A 136 -7.14 14.35 -14.86
CA ALA A 136 -6.74 15.08 -13.68
C ALA A 136 -6.03 16.40 -14.03
N GLY A 137 -5.21 16.43 -15.09
CA GLY A 137 -4.61 17.66 -15.61
C GLY A 137 -5.66 18.71 -15.98
N GLY A 138 -6.74 18.31 -16.65
CA GLY A 138 -7.90 19.17 -16.91
C GLY A 138 -8.58 19.63 -15.62
N GLY A 139 -8.71 18.72 -14.65
CA GLY A 139 -9.25 19.01 -13.31
C GLY A 139 -8.46 20.05 -12.53
N VAL A 140 -7.12 19.99 -12.57
CA VAL A 140 -6.24 20.98 -11.95
C VAL A 140 -6.49 22.36 -12.54
N VAL A 141 -6.60 22.47 -13.88
CA VAL A 141 -6.91 23.75 -14.54
C VAL A 141 -8.27 24.29 -14.07
N VAL A 142 -9.28 23.43 -13.93
CA VAL A 142 -10.61 23.82 -13.42
C VAL A 142 -10.55 24.25 -11.96
N ALA A 143 -9.81 23.52 -11.13
CA ALA A 143 -9.65 23.80 -9.71
C ALA A 143 -8.95 25.14 -9.48
N LEU A 144 -7.91 25.46 -10.26
CA LEU A 144 -7.14 26.69 -10.12
C LEU A 144 -7.83 27.93 -10.72
N ARG A 145 -8.85 27.77 -11.57
CA ARG A 145 -9.59 28.90 -12.19
C ARG A 145 -10.56 29.61 -11.24
N ARG A 146 -10.97 28.97 -10.14
CA ARG A 146 -11.87 29.56 -9.15
C ARG A 146 -11.33 29.28 -7.76
N SER A 147 -11.15 30.34 -6.98
CA SER A 147 -10.74 30.23 -5.59
C SER A 147 -11.84 29.55 -4.78
N ASP A 148 -11.64 28.27 -4.50
CA ASP A 148 -12.51 27.44 -3.67
C ASP A 148 -11.64 26.58 -2.74
N PRO A 149 -11.75 26.73 -1.40
CA PRO A 149 -10.96 25.96 -0.45
C PRO A 149 -11.07 24.44 -0.63
N ALA A 150 -12.24 23.93 -1.01
CA ALA A 150 -12.42 22.49 -1.21
C ALA A 150 -11.64 21.98 -2.42
N ARG A 151 -11.74 22.64 -3.57
CA ARG A 151 -10.93 22.31 -4.76
C ARG A 151 -9.43 22.49 -4.51
N GLY A 152 -9.05 23.54 -3.79
CA GLY A 152 -7.67 23.77 -3.40
C GLY A 152 -7.12 22.65 -2.52
N LEU A 153 -7.94 22.11 -1.61
CA LEU A 153 -7.57 20.96 -0.78
C LEU A 153 -7.29 19.72 -1.63
N ILE A 154 -8.10 19.45 -2.67
CA ILE A 154 -7.89 18.30 -3.57
C ILE A 154 -6.57 18.45 -4.32
N VAL A 155 -6.27 19.63 -4.86
CA VAL A 155 -4.99 19.90 -5.54
C VAL A 155 -3.82 19.76 -4.57
N TRP A 156 -3.94 20.36 -3.38
CA TRP A 156 -2.92 20.29 -2.34
C TRP A 156 -2.64 18.86 -1.91
N THR A 157 -3.67 18.07 -1.61
CA THR A 157 -3.51 16.69 -1.15
C THR A 157 -2.93 15.80 -2.25
N ALA A 158 -3.36 15.94 -3.51
CA ALA A 158 -2.75 15.23 -4.64
C ALA A 158 -1.24 15.51 -4.74
N PHE A 159 -0.85 16.78 -4.67
CA PHE A 159 0.54 17.19 -4.77
C PHE A 159 1.36 16.80 -3.54
N ALA A 160 0.89 17.15 -2.34
CA ALA A 160 1.60 16.93 -1.09
C ALA A 160 1.80 15.43 -0.81
N TYR A 161 0.78 14.59 -1.03
CA TYR A 161 0.96 13.14 -0.87
C TYR A 161 1.95 12.59 -1.90
N LEU A 162 1.87 13.01 -3.17
CA LEU A 162 2.82 12.54 -4.18
C LEU A 162 4.27 12.88 -3.79
N VAL A 163 4.51 14.12 -3.34
CA VAL A 163 5.83 14.55 -2.86
C VAL A 163 6.27 13.79 -1.62
N ILE A 164 5.42 13.72 -0.59
CA ILE A 164 5.78 13.10 0.69
C ILE A 164 6.07 11.62 0.51
N TYR A 165 5.23 10.88 -0.21
CA TYR A 165 5.45 9.44 -0.41
C TYR A 165 6.63 9.16 -1.36
N SER A 166 6.86 9.99 -2.39
CA SER A 166 8.07 9.87 -3.22
C SER A 166 9.36 10.24 -2.48
N TRP A 167 9.28 11.08 -1.44
CA TRP A 167 10.42 11.49 -0.64
C TRP A 167 10.69 10.55 0.53
N ALA A 168 9.64 10.12 1.25
CA ALA A 168 9.74 9.18 2.37
C ALA A 168 10.45 7.89 1.94
N SER A 169 11.18 7.30 2.88
CA SER A 169 12.07 6.17 2.61
C SER A 169 11.30 4.87 2.43
N GLU A 170 10.19 4.71 3.16
CA GLU A 170 9.34 3.53 3.06
C GLU A 170 8.46 3.61 1.79
N ARG A 171 8.81 2.82 0.76
CA ARG A 171 8.17 2.88 -0.55
C ARG A 171 7.64 1.51 -0.97
N PHE A 172 6.33 1.37 -0.80
CA PHE A 172 5.57 0.20 -1.23
C PHE A 172 4.44 0.62 -2.19
N PRO A 173 4.02 -0.27 -3.11
CA PRO A 173 3.06 0.06 -4.16
C PRO A 173 1.71 0.52 -3.60
N TRP A 174 1.24 -0.07 -2.50
CA TRP A 174 -0.04 0.29 -1.89
C TRP A 174 -0.11 1.74 -1.40
N LEU A 175 1.02 2.40 -1.12
CA LEU A 175 1.03 3.80 -0.71
C LEU A 175 0.66 4.76 -1.84
N VAL A 176 0.68 4.31 -3.11
CA VAL A 176 0.22 5.12 -4.25
C VAL A 176 -1.25 5.54 -4.12
N VAL A 177 -2.04 4.82 -3.31
CA VAL A 177 -3.45 5.16 -3.07
C VAL A 177 -3.62 6.57 -2.50
N HIS A 178 -2.65 7.04 -1.70
CA HIS A 178 -2.73 8.35 -1.05
C HIS A 178 -2.72 9.52 -2.06
N PRO A 179 -1.76 9.61 -3.01
CA PRO A 179 -1.88 10.57 -4.10
C PRO A 179 -2.96 10.21 -5.12
N LEU A 180 -3.23 8.92 -5.37
CA LEU A 180 -4.18 8.50 -6.41
C LEU A 180 -5.62 8.94 -6.12
N VAL A 181 -6.09 8.83 -4.88
CA VAL A 181 -7.48 9.22 -4.52
C VAL A 181 -7.80 10.68 -4.88
N PRO A 182 -7.05 11.71 -4.43
CA PRO A 182 -7.31 13.08 -4.84
C PRO A 182 -7.04 13.32 -6.34
N ILE A 183 -6.13 12.58 -6.98
CA ILE A 183 -5.94 12.61 -8.44
C ILE A 183 -7.22 12.13 -9.17
N ILE A 184 -7.90 11.09 -8.68
CA ILE A 184 -9.18 10.62 -9.23
C ILE A 184 -10.26 11.69 -9.08
N LEU A 185 -10.30 12.41 -7.95
CA LEU A 185 -11.23 13.53 -7.77
C LEU A 185 -10.96 14.67 -8.76
N LEU A 186 -9.69 14.98 -9.03
CA LEU A 186 -9.31 15.93 -10.09
C LEU A 186 -9.73 15.39 -11.47
N ALA A 187 -9.55 14.11 -11.74
CA ALA A 187 -10.01 13.49 -12.98
C ALA A 187 -11.53 13.66 -13.16
N GLY A 188 -12.30 13.54 -12.09
CA GLY A 188 -13.74 13.84 -12.08
C GLY A 188 -14.06 15.29 -12.47
N LEU A 189 -13.33 16.26 -11.92
CA LEU A 189 -13.48 17.68 -12.29
C LEU A 189 -13.12 17.93 -13.76
N GLY A 190 -12.07 17.28 -14.27
CA GLY A 190 -11.66 17.35 -15.67
C GLY A 190 -12.71 16.74 -16.60
N ALA A 191 -13.21 15.55 -16.26
CA ALA A 191 -14.27 14.87 -17.00
C ALA A 191 -15.56 15.71 -17.04
N GLN A 192 -15.95 16.31 -15.92
CA GLN A 192 -17.09 17.22 -15.87
C GLN A 192 -16.89 18.43 -16.80
N ALA A 193 -15.70 19.04 -16.78
CA ALA A 193 -15.41 20.19 -17.65
C ALA A 193 -15.44 19.82 -19.14
N LEU A 194 -14.96 18.63 -19.51
CA LEU A 194 -15.05 18.10 -20.87
C LEU A 194 -16.51 17.87 -21.27
N TRP A 195 -17.32 17.26 -20.41
CA TRP A 195 -18.76 17.06 -20.64
C TRP A 195 -19.48 18.40 -20.86
N GLU A 196 -19.25 19.39 -20.01
CA GLU A 196 -19.86 20.70 -20.14
C GLU A 196 -19.40 21.42 -21.43
N ALA A 197 -18.14 21.28 -21.80
CA ALA A 197 -17.61 21.84 -23.05
C ALA A 197 -18.24 21.18 -24.29
N ALA A 198 -18.35 19.85 -24.29
CA ALA A 198 -19.02 19.08 -25.34
C ALA A 198 -20.50 19.49 -25.47
N ARG A 199 -21.21 19.63 -24.34
CA ARG A 199 -22.59 20.13 -24.31
C ARG A 199 -22.72 21.53 -24.88
N ARG A 200 -21.83 22.47 -24.52
CA ARG A 200 -21.81 23.83 -25.09
C ARG A 200 -21.56 23.84 -26.60
N ARG A 201 -20.68 22.95 -27.09
CA ARG A 201 -20.39 22.78 -28.52
C ARG A 201 -21.42 21.92 -29.27
N ARG A 202 -22.50 21.49 -28.60
CA ARG A 202 -23.56 20.63 -29.16
C ARG A 202 -23.03 19.33 -29.79
N VAL A 203 -21.97 18.76 -29.20
CA VAL A 203 -21.46 17.44 -29.62
C VAL A 203 -22.57 16.39 -29.44
N PRO A 204 -22.87 15.55 -30.45
CA PRO A 204 -23.86 14.49 -30.35
C PRO A 204 -23.60 13.57 -29.15
N ARG A 205 -24.64 13.28 -28.36
CA ARG A 205 -24.56 12.40 -27.18
C ARG A 205 -23.92 11.04 -27.49
N PRO A 206 -24.19 10.37 -28.63
CA PRO A 206 -23.54 9.09 -28.95
C PRO A 206 -22.02 9.18 -28.99
N ILE A 207 -21.43 10.28 -29.49
CA ILE A 207 -19.97 10.45 -29.54
C ILE A 207 -19.38 10.48 -28.13
N PHE A 208 -20.03 11.20 -27.21
CA PHE A 208 -19.59 11.24 -25.82
C PHE A 208 -19.69 9.87 -25.15
N LEU A 209 -20.79 9.14 -25.37
CA LEU A 209 -20.97 7.80 -24.81
C LEU A 209 -19.93 6.82 -25.35
N VAL A 210 -19.59 6.89 -26.64
CA VAL A 210 -18.51 6.08 -27.24
C VAL A 210 -17.17 6.44 -26.60
N GLY A 211 -16.87 7.73 -26.42
CA GLY A 211 -15.64 8.17 -25.75
C GLY A 211 -15.55 7.69 -24.29
N ALA A 212 -16.64 7.78 -23.54
CA ALA A 212 -16.71 7.29 -22.16
C ALA A 212 -16.57 5.75 -22.09
N ALA A 213 -17.24 5.01 -22.99
CA ALA A 213 -17.11 3.56 -23.08
C ALA A 213 -15.69 3.14 -23.46
N ALA A 214 -15.04 3.85 -24.39
CA ALA A 214 -13.65 3.61 -24.75
C ALA A 214 -12.70 3.86 -23.58
N LEU A 215 -12.89 4.94 -22.80
CA LEU A 215 -12.13 5.20 -21.59
C LEU A 215 -12.27 4.06 -20.58
N VAL A 216 -13.50 3.61 -20.31
CA VAL A 216 -13.76 2.47 -19.42
C VAL A 216 -13.08 1.21 -19.95
N ALA A 217 -13.20 0.91 -21.25
CA ALA A 217 -12.56 -0.25 -21.86
C ALA A 217 -11.03 -0.22 -21.72
N VAL A 218 -10.39 0.95 -21.88
CA VAL A 218 -8.94 1.13 -21.66
C VAL A 218 -8.57 0.89 -20.20
N LEU A 219 -9.31 1.46 -19.25
CA LEU A 219 -9.07 1.24 -17.82
C LEU A 219 -9.20 -0.25 -17.45
N PHE A 220 -10.19 -0.94 -18.01
CA PHE A 220 -10.35 -2.38 -17.85
C PHE A 220 -9.20 -3.17 -18.47
N ALA A 221 -8.77 -2.81 -19.69
CA ALA A 221 -7.67 -3.47 -20.38
C ALA A 221 -6.34 -3.34 -19.60
N ILE A 222 -6.14 -2.24 -18.87
CA ILE A 222 -4.98 -2.05 -17.99
C ILE A 222 -5.15 -2.82 -16.68
N SER A 223 -6.31 -2.72 -16.03
CA SER A 223 -6.50 -3.22 -14.66
C SER A 223 -6.70 -4.74 -14.58
N VAL A 224 -7.42 -5.33 -15.53
CA VAL A 224 -7.79 -6.75 -15.46
C VAL A 224 -6.58 -7.68 -15.48
N PRO A 225 -5.58 -7.51 -16.37
CA PRO A 225 -4.40 -8.36 -16.35
C PRO A 225 -3.68 -8.33 -15.00
N VAL A 226 -3.45 -7.13 -14.47
CA VAL A 226 -2.66 -6.90 -13.26
C VAL A 226 -3.35 -7.44 -12.01
N VAL A 227 -4.67 -7.27 -11.93
CA VAL A 227 -5.44 -7.67 -10.73
C VAL A 227 -5.85 -9.14 -10.76
N TYR A 228 -6.21 -9.68 -11.93
CA TYR A 228 -6.88 -10.98 -11.99
C TYR A 228 -6.13 -12.06 -12.76
N ARG A 229 -5.28 -11.70 -13.73
CA ARG A 229 -4.56 -12.71 -14.54
C ARG A 229 -3.14 -12.94 -14.04
N GLU A 230 -2.50 -11.88 -13.56
CA GLU A 230 -1.09 -11.86 -13.21
C GLU A 230 -0.83 -11.18 -11.85
N PRO A 231 -1.60 -11.51 -10.80
CA PRO A 231 -1.54 -10.80 -9.52
C PRO A 231 -0.18 -10.94 -8.79
N THR A 232 0.61 -11.96 -9.17
CA THR A 232 1.92 -12.24 -8.58
C THR A 232 3.08 -12.06 -9.57
N ASN A 233 2.80 -11.67 -10.82
CA ASN A 233 3.85 -11.61 -11.82
C ASN A 233 4.79 -10.43 -11.54
N PRO A 234 6.11 -10.66 -11.40
CA PRO A 234 7.07 -9.62 -11.05
C PRO A 234 7.13 -8.48 -12.07
N ARG A 235 6.67 -8.68 -13.31
CA ARG A 235 6.62 -7.60 -14.33
C ARG A 235 5.76 -6.40 -13.98
N GLN A 236 4.92 -6.53 -12.95
CA GLN A 236 4.06 -5.45 -12.47
C GLN A 236 4.78 -4.68 -11.36
N LEU A 237 4.93 -3.35 -11.48
CA LEU A 237 5.48 -2.52 -10.40
C LEU A 237 4.60 -2.53 -9.13
N LEU A 238 3.34 -2.96 -9.25
CA LEU A 238 2.44 -3.18 -8.11
C LEU A 238 2.78 -4.44 -7.31
N VAL A 239 3.63 -5.32 -7.84
CA VAL A 239 4.15 -6.52 -7.18
C VAL A 239 5.51 -6.18 -6.58
N ALA A 240 5.54 -5.97 -5.25
CA ALA A 240 6.76 -5.52 -4.55
C ALA A 240 7.73 -6.66 -4.25
N VAL A 241 7.31 -7.60 -3.40
CA VAL A 241 7.98 -8.86 -3.10
C VAL A 241 6.84 -9.83 -2.84
N GLN A 242 6.50 -10.64 -3.83
CA GLN A 242 5.28 -11.46 -3.78
C GLN A 242 5.65 -12.94 -3.81
N THR A 243 4.86 -13.74 -3.11
CA THR A 243 4.94 -15.19 -3.17
C THR A 243 4.75 -15.69 -4.60
N SER A 244 5.63 -16.60 -5.03
CA SER A 244 5.52 -17.26 -6.34
C SER A 244 4.31 -18.22 -6.39
N PRO A 245 3.68 -18.42 -7.56
CA PRO A 245 2.69 -19.48 -7.74
C PRO A 245 3.22 -20.90 -7.42
N GLU A 246 4.53 -21.13 -7.53
CA GLU A 246 5.17 -22.44 -7.27
C GLU A 246 4.92 -22.98 -5.86
N LEU A 247 4.67 -22.10 -4.88
CA LEU A 247 4.32 -22.53 -3.52
C LEU A 247 3.01 -23.32 -3.47
N LEU A 248 2.08 -23.07 -4.39
CA LEU A 248 0.85 -23.85 -4.46
C LEU A 248 1.12 -25.29 -4.89
N GLU A 249 2.09 -25.49 -5.80
CA GLU A 249 2.50 -26.83 -6.24
C GLU A 249 3.18 -27.59 -5.10
N VAL A 250 4.09 -26.93 -4.35
CA VAL A 250 4.71 -27.49 -3.13
C VAL A 250 3.63 -27.85 -2.09
N ARG A 251 2.65 -26.97 -1.88
CA ARG A 251 1.52 -27.24 -0.96
C ARG A 251 0.72 -28.46 -1.40
N GLU A 252 0.36 -28.57 -2.67
CA GLU A 252 -0.41 -29.70 -3.20
C GLU A 252 0.36 -31.02 -3.06
N ARG A 253 1.68 -31.00 -3.26
CA ARG A 253 2.55 -32.16 -2.99
C ARG A 253 2.52 -32.54 -1.51
N LEU A 254 2.70 -31.59 -0.60
CA LEU A 254 2.61 -31.86 0.84
C LEU A 254 1.24 -32.42 1.23
N GLU A 255 0.16 -31.84 0.71
CA GLU A 255 -1.21 -32.34 0.93
C GLU A 255 -1.36 -33.80 0.48
N SER A 256 -0.80 -34.15 -0.68
CA SER A 256 -0.80 -35.53 -1.17
C SER A 256 0.02 -36.49 -0.29
N LEU A 257 1.13 -36.03 0.28
CA LEU A 257 1.95 -36.81 1.22
C LEU A 257 1.20 -37.08 2.53
N TYR A 258 0.52 -36.07 3.08
CA TYR A 258 -0.33 -36.24 4.26
C TYR A 258 -1.51 -37.17 3.99
N ALA A 259 -2.14 -37.08 2.81
CA ALA A 259 -3.26 -37.94 2.44
C ALA A 259 -2.85 -39.40 2.21
N ALA A 260 -1.62 -39.64 1.75
CA ALA A 260 -1.07 -40.98 1.52
C ALA A 260 -0.43 -41.61 2.78
N ALA A 261 -0.32 -40.85 3.87
CA ALA A 261 0.40 -41.29 5.06
C ALA A 261 -0.28 -42.47 5.77
N PRO A 262 0.49 -43.46 6.26
CA PRO A 262 -0.05 -44.53 7.08
C PRO A 262 -0.73 -44.01 8.35
N GLU A 263 -1.78 -44.71 8.79
CA GLU A 263 -2.49 -44.37 10.02
C GLU A 263 -1.53 -44.39 11.23
N GLY A 264 -1.51 -43.30 12.00
CA GLY A 264 -0.62 -43.14 13.15
C GLY A 264 0.82 -42.74 12.83
N ARG A 265 1.17 -42.53 11.55
CA ARG A 265 2.50 -42.05 11.13
C ARG A 265 2.41 -40.93 10.09
N PRO A 266 2.01 -39.70 10.48
CA PRO A 266 2.05 -38.56 9.58
C PRO A 266 3.52 -38.22 9.23
N PRO A 267 3.77 -37.62 8.04
CA PRO A 267 5.10 -37.18 7.65
C PRO A 267 5.60 -36.08 8.58
N VAL A 268 6.90 -36.10 8.89
CA VAL A 268 7.60 -35.06 9.64
C VAL A 268 8.06 -33.99 8.66
N VAL A 269 7.37 -32.85 8.65
CA VAL A 269 7.67 -31.73 7.75
C VAL A 269 8.30 -30.59 8.55
N VAL A 270 9.53 -30.20 8.19
CA VAL A 270 10.26 -29.09 8.80
C VAL A 270 10.28 -27.90 7.84
N ILE A 271 9.90 -26.73 8.34
CA ILE A 271 9.84 -25.49 7.57
C ILE A 271 10.85 -24.48 8.15
N ASP A 272 11.71 -23.96 7.26
CA ASP A 272 12.66 -22.90 7.57
C ASP A 272 11.93 -21.58 7.87
N THR A 273 12.27 -20.96 9.01
CA THR A 273 11.73 -19.66 9.43
C THR A 273 12.72 -18.52 9.24
N SER A 274 13.97 -18.80 8.86
CA SER A 274 14.99 -17.78 8.64
C SER A 274 14.56 -16.79 7.53
N ASP A 275 15.06 -15.55 7.60
CA ASP A 275 14.72 -14.46 6.67
C ASP A 275 13.22 -14.25 6.43
N SER A 276 12.40 -14.52 7.46
CA SER A 276 10.94 -14.42 7.42
C SER A 276 10.28 -15.37 6.40
N ALA A 277 10.89 -16.53 6.12
CA ALA A 277 10.35 -17.55 5.22
C ALA A 277 9.09 -18.25 5.76
N THR A 278 8.79 -18.11 7.06
CA THR A 278 7.56 -18.61 7.70
C THR A 278 6.29 -18.21 6.95
N TRP A 279 6.26 -16.99 6.39
CA TRP A 279 5.15 -16.53 5.57
C TRP A 279 5.44 -16.74 4.08
N PRO A 280 4.53 -17.39 3.32
CA PRO A 280 3.13 -17.69 3.67
C PRO A 280 2.84 -19.10 4.19
N TRP A 281 3.86 -19.92 4.46
CA TRP A 281 3.66 -21.31 4.88
C TRP A 281 2.76 -21.46 6.11
N ALA A 282 2.86 -20.56 7.09
CA ALA A 282 2.01 -20.62 8.28
C ALA A 282 0.49 -20.49 7.95
N TRP A 283 0.12 -19.93 6.80
CA TRP A 283 -1.27 -19.95 6.33
C TRP A 283 -1.60 -21.21 5.55
N TYR A 284 -0.76 -21.55 4.58
CA TYR A 284 -1.04 -22.61 3.63
C TYR A 284 -0.95 -24.00 4.26
N LEU A 285 -0.14 -24.14 5.31
CA LEU A 285 0.07 -25.39 6.03
C LEU A 285 -0.64 -25.42 7.40
N ARG A 286 -1.52 -24.45 7.70
CA ARG A 286 -2.20 -24.32 9.01
C ARG A 286 -3.02 -25.54 9.45
N GLU A 287 -3.35 -26.43 8.52
CA GLU A 287 -4.18 -27.62 8.74
C GLU A 287 -3.36 -28.87 9.03
N TRP A 288 -2.04 -28.83 8.84
CA TRP A 288 -1.14 -29.97 9.03
C TRP A 288 -0.12 -29.74 10.16
N PRO A 289 0.30 -30.80 10.86
CA PRO A 289 1.32 -30.71 11.88
C PRO A 289 2.70 -30.53 11.25
N VAL A 290 3.21 -29.29 11.23
CA VAL A 290 4.57 -28.98 10.73
C VAL A 290 5.44 -28.41 11.84
N GLU A 291 6.76 -28.57 11.71
CA GLU A 291 7.74 -27.98 12.61
C GLU A 291 8.32 -26.68 12.04
N TRP A 292 8.26 -25.61 12.83
CA TRP A 292 8.83 -24.31 12.49
C TRP A 292 10.21 -24.18 13.11
N ARG A 293 11.26 -24.14 12.30
CA ARG A 293 12.66 -24.10 12.76
C ARG A 293 13.45 -23.05 12.00
N ASP A 294 14.29 -22.30 12.70
CA ASP A 294 15.27 -21.44 12.03
C ASP A 294 16.45 -22.32 11.59
N LEU A 295 16.46 -22.74 10.33
CA LEU A 295 17.48 -23.68 9.84
C LEU A 295 18.84 -23.00 9.59
N ALA A 296 18.88 -21.67 9.58
CA ALA A 296 20.14 -20.93 9.56
C ALA A 296 20.85 -21.01 10.92
N ALA A 297 20.09 -20.97 12.02
CA ALA A 297 20.60 -21.07 13.38
C ALA A 297 20.72 -22.51 13.89
N GLU A 298 19.75 -23.37 13.56
CA GLU A 298 19.61 -24.75 14.08
C GLU A 298 19.47 -25.77 12.93
N PRO A 299 20.47 -25.94 12.05
CA PRO A 299 20.37 -26.83 10.89
C PRO A 299 20.12 -28.30 11.28
N ALA A 300 20.59 -28.71 12.47
CA ALA A 300 20.38 -30.06 13.00
C ALA A 300 18.89 -30.41 13.21
N ALA A 301 18.00 -29.42 13.30
CA ALA A 301 16.57 -29.64 13.44
C ALA A 301 15.91 -30.28 12.20
N ALA A 302 16.60 -30.28 11.05
CA ALA A 302 16.17 -31.01 9.86
C ALA A 302 16.38 -32.54 9.96
N THR A 303 17.06 -33.02 11.00
CA THR A 303 17.35 -34.45 11.18
C THR A 303 16.07 -35.25 11.45
N GLY A 304 15.86 -36.32 10.69
CA GLY A 304 14.69 -37.19 10.86
C GLY A 304 13.40 -36.65 10.23
N ALA A 305 13.48 -35.53 9.50
CA ALA A 305 12.39 -35.04 8.68
C ALA A 305 12.17 -35.93 7.45
N ASP A 306 10.92 -36.07 7.01
CA ASP A 306 10.56 -36.67 5.73
C ASP A 306 10.59 -35.61 4.61
N VAL A 307 10.24 -34.36 4.95
CA VAL A 307 10.30 -33.20 4.05
C VAL A 307 10.90 -32.00 4.77
N VAL A 308 11.80 -31.29 4.10
CA VAL A 308 12.35 -30.01 4.57
C VAL A 308 12.10 -28.94 3.52
N LEU A 309 11.38 -27.89 3.88
CA LEU A 309 11.29 -26.67 3.07
C LEU A 309 12.33 -25.68 3.60
N SER A 310 13.47 -25.59 2.91
CA SER A 310 14.60 -24.74 3.30
C SER A 310 14.78 -23.58 2.34
N LEU A 311 15.25 -22.42 2.83
CA LEU A 311 15.84 -21.45 1.92
C LEU A 311 17.09 -22.04 1.25
N ALA A 312 17.30 -21.73 -0.03
CA ALA A 312 18.39 -22.29 -0.81
C ALA A 312 19.76 -22.00 -0.18
N ALA A 313 19.91 -20.82 0.43
CA ALA A 313 21.14 -20.39 1.12
C ALA A 313 21.51 -21.24 2.35
N ASN A 314 20.57 -21.99 2.92
CA ASN A 314 20.80 -22.80 4.12
C ASN A 314 21.02 -24.29 3.80
N VAL A 315 20.71 -24.74 2.59
CA VAL A 315 20.75 -26.18 2.22
C VAL A 315 22.10 -26.81 2.50
N ASP A 316 23.21 -26.14 2.16
CA ASP A 316 24.57 -26.65 2.38
C ASP A 316 24.95 -26.86 3.86
N ARG A 317 24.21 -26.25 4.78
CA ARG A 317 24.44 -26.36 6.23
C ARG A 317 23.62 -27.49 6.86
N LEU A 318 22.60 -27.97 6.17
CA LEU A 318 21.72 -28.98 6.70
C LEU A 318 22.48 -30.31 6.84
N PRO A 319 22.15 -31.13 7.85
CA PRO A 319 22.63 -32.52 7.93
C PRO A 319 22.07 -33.41 6.80
N VAL A 320 21.26 -32.83 5.92
CA VAL A 320 20.56 -33.37 4.77
C VAL A 320 21.16 -32.68 3.53
N PRO A 321 21.54 -33.36 2.43
CA PRO A 321 21.00 -34.62 1.93
C PRO A 321 22.07 -35.71 1.80
N PRO A 322 22.06 -36.79 2.63
CA PRO A 322 22.74 -38.02 2.23
C PRO A 322 22.15 -38.50 0.90
N GLY A 323 22.97 -39.04 0.00
CA GLY A 323 22.55 -39.40 -1.36
C GLY A 323 21.22 -40.17 -1.40
N GLY A 324 20.31 -39.76 -2.28
CA GLY A 324 19.00 -40.38 -2.47
C GLY A 324 17.78 -39.48 -2.22
N TRP A 325 17.96 -38.31 -1.60
CA TRP A 325 16.87 -37.32 -1.46
C TRP A 325 16.51 -36.69 -2.80
N GLU A 326 15.21 -36.47 -3.01
CA GLU A 326 14.73 -35.63 -4.11
C GLU A 326 14.89 -34.16 -3.72
N VAL A 327 15.43 -33.37 -4.64
CA VAL A 327 15.70 -31.95 -4.45
C VAL A 327 14.93 -31.19 -5.52
N GLU A 328 13.93 -30.43 -5.10
CA GLU A 328 13.08 -29.64 -5.99
C GLU A 328 13.21 -28.15 -5.63
N PRO A 329 13.96 -27.36 -6.42
CA PRO A 329 14.06 -25.93 -6.21
C PRO A 329 12.74 -25.25 -6.57
N TYR A 330 12.40 -24.19 -5.84
CA TYR A 330 11.26 -23.34 -6.13
C TYR A 330 11.53 -21.89 -5.70
N GLU A 331 10.90 -20.94 -6.37
CA GLU A 331 10.97 -19.53 -6.01
C GLU A 331 10.02 -19.25 -4.84
N HIS A 332 10.52 -18.93 -3.64
CA HIS A 332 9.66 -18.58 -2.50
C HIS A 332 9.00 -17.20 -2.69
N ARG A 333 9.76 -16.25 -3.25
CA ARG A 333 9.29 -14.90 -3.57
C ARG A 333 9.96 -14.41 -4.83
N VAL A 334 9.26 -13.57 -5.59
CA VAL A 334 9.76 -12.95 -6.82
C VAL A 334 9.43 -11.47 -6.88
N TRP A 335 10.32 -10.69 -7.50
CA TRP A 335 10.12 -9.27 -7.76
C TRP A 335 10.97 -8.78 -8.92
N TRP A 336 10.51 -7.73 -9.60
CA TRP A 336 11.29 -7.08 -10.64
C TRP A 336 12.22 -6.02 -10.04
N LEU A 337 13.45 -5.95 -10.57
CA LEU A 337 14.45 -4.93 -10.26
C LEU A 337 14.69 -4.07 -11.50
N PRO A 338 13.82 -3.08 -11.79
CA PRO A 338 14.02 -2.19 -12.91
C PRO A 338 15.37 -1.49 -12.80
N ALA A 339 16.09 -1.42 -13.91
CA ALA A 339 17.36 -0.69 -13.98
C ALA A 339 17.10 0.83 -14.06
N TRP A 340 16.57 1.44 -12.98
CA TRP A 340 16.05 2.81 -12.96
C TRP A 340 17.04 3.88 -13.47
N GLY A 341 18.34 3.70 -13.23
CA GLY A 341 19.38 4.66 -13.63
C GLY A 341 19.94 4.47 -15.04
N THR A 342 19.79 3.29 -15.63
CA THR A 342 20.38 2.93 -16.93
C THR A 342 19.36 2.59 -18.00
N GLY A 343 18.11 2.31 -17.62
CA GLY A 343 17.00 2.05 -18.54
C GLY A 343 16.67 3.26 -19.39
N GLY A 344 16.62 3.06 -20.70
CA GLY A 344 16.30 4.10 -21.67
C GLY A 344 14.80 4.35 -21.82
N ALA A 345 14.44 5.39 -22.57
CA ALA A 345 13.05 5.68 -22.89
C ALA A 345 12.36 4.53 -23.64
N GLY A 346 13.10 3.77 -24.46
CA GLY A 346 12.60 2.60 -25.17
C GLY A 346 12.19 1.47 -24.22
N ASP A 347 12.97 1.22 -23.17
CA ASP A 347 12.70 0.17 -22.17
C ASP A 347 11.43 0.51 -21.38
N TRP A 348 11.34 1.76 -20.90
CA TRP A 348 10.14 2.25 -20.23
C TRP A 348 8.91 2.22 -21.14
N LEU A 349 9.04 2.57 -22.42
CA LEU A 349 7.94 2.47 -23.38
C LEU A 349 7.53 1.00 -23.63
N GLY A 350 8.50 0.09 -23.71
CA GLY A 350 8.28 -1.37 -23.79
C GLY A 350 7.50 -1.87 -22.58
N TRP A 351 7.88 -1.47 -21.37
CA TRP A 351 7.13 -1.81 -20.16
C TRP A 351 5.72 -1.19 -20.15
N LEU A 352 5.58 0.09 -20.47
CA LEU A 352 4.29 0.80 -20.45
C LEU A 352 3.28 0.21 -21.44
N THR A 353 3.74 -0.24 -22.60
CA THR A 353 2.86 -0.69 -23.70
C THR A 353 2.69 -2.21 -23.76
N ARG A 354 3.75 -2.96 -23.44
CA ARG A 354 3.83 -4.41 -23.62
C ARG A 354 4.17 -5.17 -22.34
N ARG A 355 4.41 -4.46 -21.23
CA ARG A 355 4.88 -5.05 -19.94
C ARG A 355 6.17 -5.85 -20.11
N GLU A 356 7.02 -5.45 -21.05
CA GLU A 356 8.36 -5.99 -21.22
C GLU A 356 9.26 -5.47 -20.09
N THR A 357 9.74 -6.37 -19.23
CA THR A 357 10.66 -6.05 -18.15
C THR A 357 12.07 -5.80 -18.69
N PHE A 358 12.84 -4.99 -17.98
CA PHE A 358 14.24 -4.73 -18.27
C PHE A 358 15.01 -4.60 -16.95
N GLY A 359 16.31 -4.87 -16.97
CA GLY A 359 17.05 -5.11 -15.73
C GLY A 359 16.81 -6.51 -15.20
N ASP A 360 17.08 -6.72 -13.92
CA ASP A 360 17.10 -8.04 -13.31
C ASP A 360 15.75 -8.41 -12.67
N VAL A 361 15.58 -9.69 -12.38
CA VAL A 361 14.49 -10.21 -11.54
C VAL A 361 15.13 -10.77 -10.29
N GLY A 362 14.68 -10.31 -9.13
CA GLY A 362 15.10 -10.87 -7.85
C GLY A 362 14.18 -12.01 -7.45
N ALA A 363 14.76 -13.05 -6.87
CA ALA A 363 14.04 -14.14 -6.27
C ALA A 363 14.61 -14.44 -4.87
N LEU A 364 13.75 -14.91 -3.97
CA LEU A 364 14.16 -15.59 -2.76
C LEU A 364 13.98 -17.08 -3.02
N ASP A 365 15.08 -17.75 -3.34
CA ASP A 365 15.04 -19.16 -3.72
C ASP A 365 14.94 -20.06 -2.51
N ALA A 366 14.15 -21.11 -2.65
CA ALA A 366 13.96 -22.15 -1.66
C ALA A 366 14.04 -23.52 -2.32
N VAL A 367 14.13 -24.54 -1.49
CA VAL A 367 14.29 -25.92 -1.91
C VAL A 367 13.38 -26.78 -1.07
N GLU A 368 12.59 -27.60 -1.75
CA GLU A 368 11.88 -28.72 -1.16
C GLU A 368 12.80 -29.94 -1.23
N LEU A 369 13.22 -30.42 -0.05
CA LEU A 369 13.99 -31.64 0.10
C LEU A 369 13.05 -32.74 0.58
N ARG A 370 12.94 -33.85 -0.17
CA ARG A 370 12.13 -35.01 0.23
C ARG A 370 13.00 -36.24 0.40
N ALA A 371 12.82 -36.96 1.50
CA ALA A 371 13.49 -38.23 1.71
C ALA A 371 13.07 -39.25 0.63
N PRO A 372 13.99 -40.12 0.16
CA PRO A 372 13.62 -41.22 -0.73
C PRO A 372 12.54 -42.05 -0.04
N GLN A 373 11.42 -42.31 -0.74
CA GLN A 373 10.20 -42.92 -0.21
C GLN A 373 10.52 -43.97 0.87
N GLY A 374 10.26 -43.58 2.10
CA GLY A 374 10.59 -44.36 3.27
C GLY A 374 9.92 -43.74 4.47
N TRP A 375 8.60 -43.87 4.55
CA TRP A 375 8.05 -44.24 5.85
C TRP A 375 8.89 -45.41 6.39
#